data_AF-A0A7J3UYV5-F1
#
_entry.id   AF-A0A7J3UYV5-F1
#
_cell.length_a   1.000
_cell.length_b   1.000
_cell.length_c   1.000
_cell.angle_alpha   90.00
_cell.angle_beta   90.00
_cell.angle_gamma   90.00
#
_symmetry.space_group_name_H-M   'P 1'
#
loop_
_entity.id
_entity.type
_entity.pdbx_description
1 polymer ?
#
loop_
_entity_poly.entity_id
_entity_poly.type
_entity_poly.pdbx_seq_one_letter_code
_entity_poly.pdbx_strand_id
1 'polypeptide(L)'
;MSFEITERDLAGRAGVLLTRRGEVETPCLMPVINPVKNLIPARELKDNFGFKMIITNSYLILKHFGHEAPDVHQLVGYDGAIMTDSGAYQLLIYGGVETDPHEIVKFQERIGSDIGVILDTPTGGFASRTDAEKTVEETIRRARLSLEWREDPTMLWAGPIQGGRYLDLIRRSARTMGRLDFQTHPLGSPVQIMEGYDYSTLVDMIVAAKLSLPPDRPLHLFGAGHPMMLALAVALGCDLFDSAAYALFAKDDRYLTVRGTFRLDRLTELPCNCPVCSRYSQKDLLEMPKKEREENLARHNLYVTASEMKAIRQALKEGGLWELVEARSRAHPKLYEAYKRLGKYAKYLEENDPVIGKEVKGIFIYDKHSLARPEVMRHRKRVIENYSRPPGKEIGVFIPNPPERPYIKSKEYKYAAEILSGQEFHICFYGEPFGVVPSELSETFPLSQYECSEGIGMNVAKELKKFISANAYRKVFIIDPRSTMVIEGAKTLRSIDEIRGQLDEDSP
;
A
#
# COMPACT_ATOMS: atom_id res chain seq x y z
N MET A 1 -8.65 23.28 4.24
CA MET A 1 -7.86 22.13 3.76
C MET A 1 -7.51 21.30 4.98
N SER A 2 -7.91 20.04 5.06
CA SER A 2 -7.80 19.22 6.28
C SER A 2 -6.67 18.19 6.23
N PHE A 3 -6.03 17.97 5.07
CA PHE A 3 -5.01 16.94 4.90
C PHE A 3 -3.82 17.43 4.09
N GLU A 4 -2.61 17.15 4.58
CA GLU A 4 -1.35 17.45 3.93
C GLU A 4 -0.50 16.18 3.78
N ILE A 5 0.14 16.01 2.63
CA ILE A 5 1.04 14.87 2.36
C ILE A 5 2.48 15.32 2.61
N THR A 6 3.20 14.59 3.46
CA THR A 6 4.59 14.89 3.83
C THR A 6 5.60 13.99 3.14
N GLU A 7 5.24 12.73 2.87
CA GLU A 7 6.08 11.73 2.22
C GLU A 7 5.27 10.85 1.28
N ARG A 8 5.93 10.25 0.29
CA ARG A 8 5.35 9.22 -0.59
C ARG A 8 6.37 8.12 -0.87
N ASP A 9 5.86 6.91 -0.97
CA ASP A 9 6.57 5.74 -1.49
C ASP A 9 5.50 4.81 -2.09
N LEU A 10 5.67 4.42 -3.36
CA LEU A 10 4.61 3.83 -4.17
C LEU A 10 3.38 4.75 -4.24
N ALA A 11 2.16 4.22 -4.08
CA ALA A 11 0.97 5.04 -3.90
C ALA A 11 0.68 5.37 -2.42
N GLY A 12 1.52 4.87 -1.51
CA GLY A 12 1.42 5.14 -0.07
C GLY A 12 1.92 6.53 0.28
N ARG A 13 1.39 7.08 1.37
CA ARG A 13 1.67 8.44 1.78
C ARG A 13 1.70 8.58 3.29
N ALA A 14 2.73 9.27 3.78
CA ALA A 14 2.68 9.85 5.11
C ALA A 14 2.06 11.24 5.00
N GLY A 15 1.25 11.61 5.99
CA GLY A 15 0.57 12.90 5.98
C GLY A 15 0.05 13.29 7.35
N VAL A 16 -0.58 14.46 7.39
CA VAL A 16 -1.19 15.03 8.60
C VAL A 16 -2.63 15.39 8.31
N LEU A 17 -3.55 14.76 9.04
CA LEU A 17 -4.97 15.11 9.07
C LEU A 17 -5.23 16.07 10.23
N LEU A 18 -5.67 17.28 9.92
CA LEU A 18 -6.03 18.32 10.87
C LEU A 18 -7.47 18.14 11.32
N THR A 19 -7.65 17.81 12.59
CA THR A 19 -8.96 17.74 13.25
C THR A 19 -9.11 18.90 14.24
N ARG A 20 -10.33 19.17 14.72
CA ARG A 20 -10.56 20.17 15.78
C ARG A 20 -9.89 19.86 17.12
N ARG A 21 -9.42 18.62 17.32
CA ARG A 21 -8.68 18.15 18.51
C ARG A 21 -7.17 17.98 18.26
N GLY A 22 -6.69 18.37 17.08
CA GLY A 22 -5.27 18.39 16.74
C GLY A 22 -4.91 17.51 15.54
N GLU A 23 -3.61 17.29 15.40
CA GLU A 23 -2.98 16.61 14.27
C GLU A 23 -2.95 15.09 14.43
N VAL A 24 -3.40 14.39 13.38
CA VAL A 24 -3.32 12.93 13.26
C VAL A 24 -2.40 12.56 12.11
N GLU A 25 -1.28 11.90 12.43
CA GLU A 25 -0.35 11.36 11.44
C GLU A 25 -0.97 10.18 10.70
N THR A 26 -0.87 10.17 9.37
CA THR A 26 -1.23 9.04 8.50
C THR A 26 0.01 8.32 7.96
N PRO A 27 -0.04 7.01 7.67
CA PRO A 27 -1.15 6.10 7.90
C PRO A 27 -1.49 5.92 9.39
N CYS A 28 -2.78 5.92 9.69
CA CYS A 28 -3.33 5.84 11.05
C CYS A 28 -4.28 4.65 11.20
N LEU A 29 -4.13 3.87 12.26
CA LEU A 29 -5.11 2.87 12.67
C LEU A 29 -5.85 3.37 13.91
N MET A 30 -7.18 3.31 13.85
CA MET A 30 -8.11 3.70 14.89
C MET A 30 -8.65 2.43 15.59
N PRO A 31 -8.24 2.14 16.84
CA PRO A 31 -8.86 1.07 17.59
C PRO A 31 -10.36 1.35 17.76
N VAL A 32 -11.20 0.35 17.47
CA VAL A 32 -12.65 0.45 17.70
C VAL A 32 -12.93 0.31 19.19
N ILE A 33 -13.67 1.27 19.72
CA ILE A 33 -14.13 1.31 21.11
C ILE A 33 -15.63 1.04 21.15
N ASN A 34 -16.00 0.00 21.91
CA ASN A 34 -17.40 -0.20 22.26
C ASN A 34 -17.76 0.75 23.41
N PRO A 35 -18.75 1.64 23.24
CA PRO A 35 -19.07 2.70 24.22
C PRO A 35 -19.71 2.15 25.51
N VAL A 36 -20.18 0.89 25.51
CA VAL A 36 -20.83 0.26 26.66
C VAL A 36 -19.86 -0.65 27.42
N LYS A 37 -19.13 -1.50 26.69
CA LYS A 37 -18.21 -2.48 27.29
C LYS A 37 -16.90 -2.51 26.53
N ASN A 38 -15.96 -1.74 27.03
CA ASN A 38 -14.61 -1.68 26.51
C ASN A 38 -13.69 -2.64 27.27
N LEU A 39 -12.79 -3.31 26.54
CA LEU A 39 -11.84 -4.26 27.13
C LEU A 39 -10.59 -3.54 27.67
N ILE A 40 -10.16 -2.47 26.99
CA ILE A 40 -8.97 -1.69 27.34
C ILE A 40 -9.37 -0.23 27.51
N PRO A 41 -9.13 0.42 28.67
CA PRO A 41 -9.46 1.82 28.88
C PRO A 41 -8.97 2.71 27.73
N ALA A 42 -9.82 3.59 27.19
CA ALA A 42 -9.51 4.35 25.98
C ALA A 42 -8.25 5.21 26.13
N ARG A 43 -8.03 5.76 27.33
CA ARG A 43 -6.81 6.50 27.68
C ARG A 43 -5.53 5.70 27.45
N GLU A 44 -5.52 4.39 27.72
CA GLU A 44 -4.35 3.54 27.46
C GLU A 44 -4.00 3.50 25.97
N LEU A 45 -4.97 3.64 25.06
CA LEU A 45 -4.74 3.64 23.60
C LEU A 45 -3.76 4.73 23.18
N LYS A 46 -3.87 5.92 23.78
CA LYS A 46 -2.93 7.02 23.55
C LYS A 46 -1.66 6.83 24.37
N ASP A 47 -1.79 6.66 25.68
CA ASP A 47 -0.67 6.71 26.62
C ASP A 47 0.34 5.57 26.40
N ASN A 48 -0.13 4.36 26.10
CA ASN A 48 0.73 3.17 26.01
C ASN A 48 1.07 2.77 24.57
N PHE A 49 0.14 3.00 23.62
CA PHE A 49 0.29 2.51 22.24
C PHE A 49 0.53 3.63 21.23
N GLY A 50 0.22 4.88 21.57
CA GLY A 50 0.39 6.04 20.71
C GLY A 50 -0.70 6.20 19.64
N PHE A 51 -1.88 5.60 19.82
CA PHE A 51 -3.02 5.88 18.95
C PHE A 51 -3.55 7.28 19.27
N LYS A 52 -3.37 8.22 18.33
CA LYS A 52 -3.84 9.62 18.42
C LYS A 52 -5.30 9.80 18.00
N MET A 53 -5.91 8.75 17.45
CA MET A 53 -7.28 8.74 17.00
C MET A 53 -7.93 7.38 17.28
N ILE A 54 -9.21 7.39 17.64
CA ILE A 54 -10.03 6.19 17.85
C ILE A 54 -11.34 6.29 17.06
N ILE A 55 -12.05 5.16 16.95
CA ILE A 55 -13.40 5.16 16.40
C ILE A 55 -14.37 4.50 17.38
N THR A 56 -15.58 5.04 17.49
CA THR A 56 -16.69 4.41 18.21
C THR A 56 -17.96 4.46 17.35
N ASN A 57 -19.09 4.00 17.88
CA ASN A 57 -20.33 3.83 17.12
C ASN A 57 -21.44 4.71 17.71
N SER A 58 -21.82 5.75 16.96
CA SER A 58 -22.83 6.73 17.39
C SER A 58 -24.21 6.10 17.60
N TYR A 59 -24.59 5.12 16.76
CA TYR A 59 -25.85 4.40 16.92
C TYR A 59 -25.91 3.62 18.24
N LEU A 60 -24.83 2.95 18.62
CA LEU A 60 -24.78 2.27 19.93
C LEU A 60 -24.86 3.27 21.09
N ILE A 61 -24.24 4.44 20.97
CA ILE A 61 -24.36 5.49 21.99
C ILE A 61 -25.82 5.95 22.08
N LEU A 62 -26.45 6.30 20.96
CA LEU A 62 -27.85 6.73 20.93
C LEU A 62 -28.78 5.67 21.53
N LYS A 63 -28.59 4.41 21.15
CA LYS A 63 -29.41 3.30 21.63
C LYS A 63 -29.31 3.07 23.15
N HIS A 64 -28.12 3.24 23.73
CA HIS A 64 -27.88 2.92 25.14
C HIS A 64 -28.03 4.13 26.08
N PHE A 65 -27.76 5.34 25.60
CA PHE A 65 -27.73 6.56 26.41
C PHE A 65 -28.75 7.61 25.97
N GLY A 66 -29.46 7.40 24.86
CA GLY A 66 -30.48 8.32 24.35
C GLY A 66 -29.91 9.66 23.86
N HIS A 67 -30.80 10.62 23.66
CA HIS A 67 -30.42 11.98 23.24
C HIS A 67 -29.72 12.80 24.33
N GLU A 68 -29.70 12.30 25.57
CA GLU A 68 -29.02 12.94 26.69
C GLU A 68 -27.59 12.42 26.88
N ALA A 69 -27.10 11.58 25.95
CA ALA A 69 -25.73 11.09 26.00
C ALA A 69 -24.74 12.28 26.08
N PRO A 70 -23.76 12.22 27.00
CA PRO A 70 -22.77 13.27 27.17
C PRO A 70 -21.86 13.37 25.94
N ASP A 71 -20.99 14.38 25.95
CA ASP A 71 -19.91 14.52 24.98
C ASP A 71 -19.12 13.20 24.85
N VAL A 72 -18.81 12.81 23.61
CA VAL A 72 -18.25 11.50 23.28
C VAL A 72 -16.87 11.30 23.92
N HIS A 73 -16.07 12.36 24.09
CA HIS A 73 -14.77 12.29 24.76
C HIS A 73 -14.93 12.00 26.25
N GLN A 74 -15.90 12.64 26.90
CA GLN A 74 -16.23 12.38 28.30
C GLN A 74 -16.77 10.96 28.48
N LEU A 75 -17.64 10.52 27.58
CA LEU A 75 -18.25 9.19 27.61
C LEU A 75 -17.20 8.08 27.55
N VAL A 76 -16.25 8.17 26.61
CA VAL A 76 -15.24 7.11 26.41
C VAL A 76 -13.96 7.33 27.21
N GLY A 77 -13.74 8.52 27.75
CA GLY A 77 -12.54 8.91 28.49
C GLY A 77 -11.30 9.04 27.61
N TYR A 78 -11.40 9.73 26.48
CA TYR A 78 -10.32 9.90 25.49
C TYR A 78 -10.22 11.34 24.99
N ASP A 79 -9.01 11.90 25.02
CA ASP A 79 -8.73 13.32 24.74
C ASP A 79 -8.10 13.57 23.35
N GLY A 80 -7.86 12.52 22.56
CA GLY A 80 -7.46 12.62 21.14
C GLY A 80 -8.66 12.67 20.20
N ALA A 81 -8.41 12.55 18.90
CA ALA A 81 -9.48 12.62 17.89
C ALA A 81 -10.41 11.38 17.93
N ILE A 82 -11.72 11.59 17.80
CA ILE A 82 -12.74 10.54 17.81
C ILE A 82 -13.55 10.59 16.50
N MET A 83 -13.48 9.52 15.73
CA MET A 83 -14.44 9.25 14.66
C MET A 83 -15.65 8.50 15.22
N THR A 84 -16.85 8.82 14.74
CA THR A 84 -18.05 8.05 15.05
C THR A 84 -18.67 7.44 13.81
N ASP A 85 -18.68 6.11 13.77
CA ASP A 85 -19.44 5.33 12.79
C ASP A 85 -20.95 5.52 13.01
N SER A 86 -21.72 5.48 11.92
CA SER A 86 -23.18 5.66 11.88
C SER A 86 -23.96 4.41 12.30
N GLY A 87 -23.28 3.26 12.39
CA GLY A 87 -23.93 1.97 12.66
C GLY A 87 -24.39 1.24 11.40
N ALA A 88 -23.92 1.66 10.22
CA ALA A 88 -24.24 1.02 8.96
C ALA A 88 -23.83 -0.46 8.95
N TYR A 89 -22.75 -0.85 9.62
CA TYR A 89 -22.37 -2.26 9.73
C TYR A 89 -23.43 -3.11 10.45
N GLN A 90 -24.15 -2.56 11.42
CA GLN A 90 -25.26 -3.23 12.08
C GLN A 90 -26.46 -3.43 11.15
N LEU A 91 -26.70 -2.52 10.17
CA LEU A 91 -27.69 -2.75 9.10
C LEU A 91 -27.37 -4.04 8.32
N LEU A 92 -26.09 -4.23 7.97
CA LEU A 92 -25.65 -5.39 7.18
C LEU A 92 -25.80 -6.71 7.94
N ILE A 93 -25.45 -6.75 9.24
CA ILE A 93 -25.50 -7.98 10.04
C ILE A 93 -26.92 -8.30 10.51
N TYR A 94 -27.65 -7.31 11.02
CA TYR A 94 -28.90 -7.53 11.74
C TYR A 94 -30.15 -7.20 10.93
N GLY A 95 -30.00 -6.74 9.67
CA GLY A 95 -31.12 -6.51 8.74
C GLY A 95 -32.06 -5.37 9.11
N GLY A 96 -31.73 -4.56 10.12
CA GLY A 96 -32.55 -3.45 10.56
C GLY A 96 -31.83 -2.53 11.54
N VAL A 97 -31.68 -1.27 11.14
CA VAL A 97 -31.44 -0.13 12.03
C VAL A 97 -32.61 0.79 11.77
N GLU A 98 -33.54 0.86 12.71
CA GLU A 98 -34.61 1.86 12.74
C GLU A 98 -33.98 3.19 13.17
N THR A 99 -33.16 3.79 12.32
CA THR A 99 -32.59 5.10 12.63
C THR A 99 -32.55 5.97 11.40
N ASP A 100 -33.09 7.17 11.56
CA ASP A 100 -33.18 8.17 10.52
C ASP A 100 -31.77 8.72 10.21
N PRO A 101 -31.31 8.73 8.93
CA PRO A 101 -30.06 9.37 8.55
C PRO A 101 -29.90 10.81 9.07
N HIS A 102 -31.00 11.58 9.15
CA HIS A 102 -30.97 12.95 9.68
C HIS A 102 -30.67 12.95 11.19
N GLU A 103 -31.32 12.07 11.95
CA GLU A 103 -31.09 11.91 13.38
C GLU A 103 -29.64 11.55 13.70
N ILE A 104 -29.02 10.63 12.94
CA ILE A 104 -27.61 10.27 13.13
C ILE A 104 -26.67 11.46 12.92
N VAL A 105 -26.91 12.28 11.89
CA VAL A 105 -26.08 13.47 11.64
C VAL A 105 -26.15 14.44 12.82
N LYS A 106 -27.37 14.79 13.23
CA LYS A 106 -27.60 15.68 14.37
C LYS A 106 -27.04 15.13 15.68
N PHE A 107 -27.15 13.82 15.87
CA PHE A 107 -26.64 13.15 17.05
C PHE A 107 -25.13 13.23 17.14
N GLN A 108 -24.41 12.97 16.04
CA GLN A 108 -22.94 13.02 16.01
C GLN A 108 -22.41 14.44 16.26
N GLU A 109 -23.06 15.48 15.71
CA GLU A 109 -22.74 16.88 16.02
C GLU A 109 -22.95 17.18 17.51
N ARG A 110 -24.11 16.76 18.07
CA ARG A 110 -24.45 17.03 19.47
C ARG A 110 -23.48 16.38 20.45
N ILE A 111 -23.03 15.15 20.20
CA ILE A 111 -22.07 14.46 21.07
C ILE A 111 -20.63 14.93 20.85
N GLY A 112 -20.37 15.88 19.95
CA GLY A 112 -19.04 16.47 19.77
C GLY A 112 -18.04 15.57 19.03
N SER A 113 -18.49 14.72 18.11
CA SER A 113 -17.61 13.87 17.29
C SER A 113 -16.62 14.68 16.46
N ASP A 114 -15.34 14.29 16.38
CA ASP A 114 -14.37 15.02 15.55
C ASP A 114 -14.56 14.74 14.06
N ILE A 115 -14.86 13.48 13.73
CA ILE A 115 -15.16 13.04 12.37
C ILE A 115 -16.43 12.19 12.38
N GLY A 116 -17.46 12.65 11.67
CA GLY A 116 -18.71 11.92 11.53
C GLY A 116 -18.74 11.06 10.28
N VAL A 117 -19.29 9.85 10.38
CA VAL A 117 -19.61 9.01 9.22
C VAL A 117 -21.11 9.11 8.98
N ILE A 118 -21.53 9.39 7.74
CA ILE A 118 -22.95 9.39 7.39
C ILE A 118 -23.52 7.97 7.45
N LEU A 119 -24.84 7.85 7.58
CA LEU A 119 -25.52 6.55 7.53
C LEU A 119 -25.59 6.03 6.09
N ASP A 120 -24.53 5.38 5.62
CA ASP A 120 -24.46 4.75 4.31
C ASP A 120 -25.21 3.40 4.27
N THR A 121 -25.27 2.79 3.09
CA THR A 121 -25.87 1.46 2.91
C THR A 121 -24.78 0.49 2.47
N PRO A 122 -24.30 -0.40 3.35
CA PRO A 122 -23.22 -1.31 3.00
C PRO A 122 -23.66 -2.30 1.93
N THR A 123 -22.87 -2.41 0.86
CA THR A 123 -23.12 -3.39 -0.22
C THR A 123 -22.97 -4.83 0.27
N GLY A 124 -21.99 -5.10 1.14
CA GLY A 124 -21.54 -6.46 1.43
C GLY A 124 -20.61 -7.03 0.34
N GLY A 125 -19.85 -8.07 0.68
CA GLY A 125 -18.85 -8.68 -0.19
C GLY A 125 -19.42 -9.57 -1.30
N PHE A 126 -20.65 -10.07 -1.12
CA PHE A 126 -21.27 -11.06 -2.01
C PHE A 126 -22.63 -10.63 -2.59
N ALA A 127 -22.99 -9.34 -2.48
CA ALA A 127 -24.23 -8.84 -3.06
C ALA A 127 -24.26 -9.00 -4.59
N SER A 128 -25.47 -9.15 -5.13
CA SER A 128 -25.70 -9.10 -6.56
C SER A 128 -25.32 -7.73 -7.12
N ARG A 129 -25.05 -7.65 -8.43
CA ARG A 129 -24.74 -6.37 -9.07
C ARG A 129 -25.87 -5.35 -8.88
N THR A 130 -27.11 -5.79 -9.06
CA THR A 130 -28.30 -4.95 -8.92
C THR A 130 -28.44 -4.40 -7.50
N ASP A 131 -28.14 -5.20 -6.48
CA ASP A 131 -28.18 -4.74 -5.09
C ASP A 131 -27.03 -3.78 -4.79
N ALA A 132 -25.83 -4.06 -5.32
CA ALA A 132 -24.69 -3.15 -5.23
C ALA A 132 -25.00 -1.78 -5.85
N GLU A 133 -25.65 -1.73 -7.01
CA GLU A 133 -26.09 -0.47 -7.64
C GLU A 133 -27.05 0.32 -6.73
N LYS A 134 -28.06 -0.34 -6.16
CA LYS A 134 -28.99 0.29 -5.21
C LYS A 134 -28.28 0.87 -3.99
N THR A 135 -27.34 0.11 -3.42
CA THR A 135 -26.58 0.59 -2.24
C THR A 135 -25.73 1.82 -2.55
N VAL A 136 -25.13 1.89 -3.74
CA VAL A 136 -24.37 3.06 -4.20
C VAL A 136 -25.27 4.26 -4.38
N GLU A 137 -26.44 4.07 -5.01
CA GLU A 137 -27.39 5.16 -5.27
C GLU A 137 -27.98 5.72 -3.98
N GLU A 138 -28.37 4.85 -3.05
CA GLU A 138 -28.88 5.25 -1.75
C GLU A 138 -27.80 5.95 -0.91
N THR A 139 -26.57 5.45 -0.91
CA THR A 139 -25.45 6.09 -0.21
C THR A 139 -25.17 7.49 -0.76
N ILE A 140 -25.18 7.67 -2.10
CA ILE A 140 -25.02 8.98 -2.73
C ILE A 140 -26.20 9.92 -2.38
N ARG A 141 -27.43 9.39 -2.37
CA ARG A 141 -28.62 10.17 -1.99
C ARG A 141 -28.51 10.69 -0.56
N ARG A 142 -28.18 9.82 0.39
CA ARG A 142 -27.99 10.19 1.80
C ARG A 142 -26.81 11.14 2.00
N ALA A 143 -25.74 10.97 1.22
CA ALA A 143 -24.60 11.88 1.26
C ALA A 143 -25.00 13.32 0.87
N ARG A 144 -25.80 13.49 -0.19
CA ARG A 144 -26.30 14.82 -0.59
C ARG A 144 -27.18 15.44 0.49
N LEU A 145 -28.15 14.68 0.99
CA LEU A 145 -29.03 15.16 2.06
C LEU A 145 -28.27 15.53 3.32
N SER A 146 -27.27 14.75 3.70
CA SER A 146 -26.45 15.04 4.89
C SER A 146 -25.73 16.38 4.82
N LEU A 147 -25.43 16.91 3.62
CA LEU A 147 -24.81 18.24 3.48
C LEU A 147 -25.76 19.36 3.91
N GLU A 148 -27.07 19.18 3.68
CA GLU A 148 -28.11 20.15 4.05
C GLU A 148 -28.42 20.14 5.55
N TRP A 149 -28.07 19.05 6.24
CA TRP A 149 -28.40 18.83 7.65
C TRP A 149 -27.26 19.20 8.61
N ARG A 150 -26.04 19.38 8.11
CA ARG A 150 -24.88 19.74 8.94
C ARG A 150 -24.94 21.19 9.35
N GLU A 151 -24.66 21.43 10.62
CA GLU A 151 -24.62 22.77 11.21
C GLU A 151 -23.24 23.10 11.79
N ASP A 152 -22.40 22.10 12.09
CA ASP A 152 -21.07 22.32 12.67
C ASP A 152 -19.97 22.33 11.60
N PRO A 153 -19.44 23.51 11.22
CA PRO A 153 -18.39 23.62 10.21
C PRO A 153 -17.00 23.20 10.72
N THR A 154 -16.84 22.96 12.02
CA THR A 154 -15.57 22.53 12.63
C THR A 154 -15.42 21.02 12.66
N MET A 155 -16.54 20.29 12.49
CA MET A 155 -16.58 18.84 12.36
C MET A 155 -16.14 18.40 10.98
N LEU A 156 -15.29 17.37 10.89
CA LEU A 156 -15.03 16.72 9.61
C LEU A 156 -16.09 15.66 9.33
N TRP A 157 -16.29 15.37 8.04
CA TRP A 157 -17.22 14.33 7.61
C TRP A 157 -16.57 13.33 6.66
N ALA A 158 -16.87 12.06 6.90
CA ALA A 158 -16.47 10.93 6.10
C ALA A 158 -17.61 10.54 5.14
N GLY A 159 -17.28 10.44 3.85
CA GLY A 159 -18.21 10.05 2.79
C GLY A 159 -17.89 8.65 2.28
N PRO A 160 -18.64 7.60 2.66
CA PRO A 160 -18.35 6.23 2.29
C PRO A 160 -18.48 5.94 0.79
N ILE A 161 -17.60 5.09 0.28
CA ILE A 161 -17.58 4.54 -1.06
C ILE A 161 -18.10 3.11 -0.99
N GLN A 162 -19.17 2.84 -1.74
CA GLN A 162 -19.82 1.53 -1.82
C GLN A 162 -19.72 0.95 -3.24
N GLY A 163 -20.22 -0.27 -3.44
CA GLY A 163 -20.18 -0.99 -4.72
C GLY A 163 -19.61 -2.41 -4.62
N GLY A 164 -19.18 -2.84 -3.42
CA GLY A 164 -18.67 -4.19 -3.18
C GLY A 164 -17.52 -4.55 -4.11
N ARG A 165 -17.61 -5.71 -4.79
CA ARG A 165 -16.58 -6.18 -5.72
C ARG A 165 -16.67 -5.60 -7.14
N TYR A 166 -17.68 -4.78 -7.43
CA TYR A 166 -17.93 -4.24 -8.77
C TYR A 166 -17.13 -2.95 -8.99
N LEU A 167 -15.96 -3.07 -9.62
CA LEU A 167 -14.99 -1.98 -9.72
C LEU A 167 -15.53 -0.74 -10.45
N ASP A 168 -16.48 -0.88 -11.37
CA ASP A 168 -17.14 0.24 -12.05
C ASP A 168 -18.04 1.04 -11.08
N LEU A 169 -18.72 0.34 -10.16
CA LEU A 169 -19.55 0.96 -9.13
C LEU A 169 -18.71 1.67 -8.07
N ILE A 170 -17.59 1.06 -7.65
CA ILE A 170 -16.60 1.73 -6.77
C ILE A 170 -16.13 3.03 -7.41
N ARG A 171 -15.77 3.02 -8.70
CA ARG A 171 -15.33 4.23 -9.42
C ARG A 171 -16.42 5.29 -9.49
N ARG A 172 -17.68 4.90 -9.77
CA ARG A 172 -18.83 5.82 -9.80
C ARG A 172 -19.08 6.44 -8.43
N SER A 173 -19.07 5.62 -7.38
CA SER A 173 -19.27 6.03 -5.99
C SER A 173 -18.15 6.98 -5.55
N ALA A 174 -16.88 6.59 -5.71
CA ALA A 174 -15.71 7.40 -5.39
C ALA A 174 -15.69 8.75 -6.12
N ARG A 175 -15.94 8.77 -7.43
CA ARG A 175 -15.96 10.01 -8.22
C ARG A 175 -17.08 10.96 -7.80
N THR A 176 -18.23 10.41 -7.45
CA THR A 176 -19.37 11.22 -7.01
C THR A 176 -19.13 11.77 -5.61
N MET A 177 -18.67 10.91 -4.69
CA MET A 177 -18.41 11.30 -3.30
C MET A 177 -17.26 12.30 -3.20
N GLY A 178 -16.19 12.14 -3.98
CA GLY A 178 -15.06 13.07 -4.02
C GLY A 178 -15.38 14.46 -4.59
N ARG A 179 -16.57 14.67 -5.16
CA ARG A 179 -17.05 15.99 -5.59
C ARG A 179 -17.90 16.70 -4.52
N LEU A 180 -18.28 15.99 -3.47
CA LEU A 180 -19.05 16.52 -2.35
C LEU A 180 -18.10 16.97 -1.23
N ASP A 181 -18.61 17.80 -0.32
CA ASP A 181 -17.81 18.31 0.80
C ASP A 181 -17.67 17.29 1.93
N PHE A 182 -16.82 16.29 1.68
CA PHE A 182 -16.36 15.30 2.65
C PHE A 182 -14.84 15.29 2.68
N GLN A 183 -14.28 15.19 3.87
CA GLN A 183 -12.84 15.31 4.07
C GLN A 183 -12.12 13.97 4.06
N THR A 184 -12.80 12.87 4.36
CA THR A 184 -12.24 11.51 4.25
C THR A 184 -13.22 10.59 3.53
N HIS A 185 -12.71 9.51 2.93
CA HIS A 185 -13.55 8.56 2.19
C HIS A 185 -13.30 7.13 2.64
N PRO A 186 -14.20 6.57 3.46
CA PRO A 186 -14.16 5.15 3.79
C PRO A 186 -14.54 4.27 2.61
N LEU A 187 -13.72 3.29 2.27
CA LEU A 187 -14.06 2.22 1.33
C LEU A 187 -14.83 1.13 2.11
N GLY A 188 -16.14 1.08 1.87
CA GLY A 188 -17.06 0.16 2.52
C GLY A 188 -17.08 -1.23 1.89
N SER A 189 -17.60 -2.19 2.68
CA SER A 189 -17.72 -3.61 2.31
C SER A 189 -16.42 -4.44 2.11
N PRO A 190 -15.20 -4.05 2.56
CA PRO A 190 -14.02 -4.92 2.43
C PRO A 190 -13.95 -6.00 3.53
N VAL A 191 -14.73 -5.89 4.61
CA VAL A 191 -14.62 -6.80 5.79
C VAL A 191 -14.77 -8.26 5.39
N GLN A 192 -15.85 -8.63 4.69
CA GLN A 192 -16.09 -10.01 4.25
C GLN A 192 -15.04 -10.50 3.24
N ILE A 193 -14.47 -9.60 2.44
CA ILE A 193 -13.37 -9.90 1.51
C ILE A 193 -12.09 -10.22 2.28
N MET A 194 -11.77 -9.44 3.32
CA MET A 194 -10.61 -9.64 4.18
C MET A 194 -10.74 -10.90 5.05
N GLU A 195 -11.92 -11.17 5.61
CA GLU A 195 -12.20 -12.41 6.36
C GLU A 195 -12.05 -13.66 5.49
N GLY A 196 -12.39 -13.56 4.21
CA GLY A 196 -12.15 -14.59 3.19
C GLY A 196 -10.71 -14.66 2.67
N TYR A 197 -9.79 -13.83 3.18
CA TYR A 197 -8.41 -13.69 2.69
C TYR A 197 -8.33 -13.38 1.18
N ASP A 198 -9.37 -12.81 0.56
CA ASP A 198 -9.37 -12.43 -0.85
C ASP A 198 -8.70 -11.06 -1.06
N TYR A 199 -7.41 -11.01 -0.72
CA TYR A 199 -6.61 -9.80 -0.84
C TYR A 199 -6.39 -9.36 -2.29
N SER A 200 -6.53 -10.26 -3.27
CA SER A 200 -6.47 -9.92 -4.71
C SER A 200 -7.64 -9.03 -5.11
N THR A 201 -8.87 -9.36 -4.68
CA THR A 201 -10.04 -8.49 -4.89
C THR A 201 -9.86 -7.18 -4.11
N LEU A 202 -9.34 -7.23 -2.88
CA LEU A 202 -9.07 -6.03 -2.09
C LEU A 202 -8.13 -5.05 -2.81
N VAL A 203 -7.03 -5.55 -3.41
CA VAL A 203 -6.12 -4.72 -4.23
C VAL A 203 -6.89 -4.03 -5.36
N ASP A 204 -7.70 -4.78 -6.10
CA ASP A 204 -8.47 -4.24 -7.23
C ASP A 204 -9.47 -3.16 -6.76
N MET A 205 -10.12 -3.35 -5.60
CA MET A 205 -11.05 -2.40 -4.98
C MET A 205 -10.37 -1.09 -4.56
N ILE A 206 -9.24 -1.18 -3.85
CA ILE A 206 -8.51 0.00 -3.36
C ILE A 206 -8.04 0.85 -4.55
N VAL A 207 -7.43 0.24 -5.57
CA VAL A 207 -6.94 0.98 -6.74
C VAL A 207 -8.10 1.61 -7.52
N ALA A 208 -9.24 0.92 -7.65
CA ALA A 208 -10.42 1.49 -8.30
C ALA A 208 -10.93 2.77 -7.58
N ALA A 209 -10.93 2.76 -6.24
CA ALA A 209 -11.27 3.92 -5.44
C ALA A 209 -10.24 5.05 -5.60
N LYS A 210 -8.95 4.77 -5.40
CA LYS A 210 -7.88 5.79 -5.47
C LYS A 210 -7.77 6.46 -6.85
N LEU A 211 -7.96 5.72 -7.95
CA LEU A 211 -7.97 6.29 -9.30
C LEU A 211 -9.16 7.22 -9.56
N SER A 212 -10.19 7.19 -8.72
CA SER A 212 -11.43 7.98 -8.90
C SER A 212 -11.63 9.07 -7.84
N LEU A 213 -10.84 9.02 -6.77
CA LEU A 213 -10.83 10.03 -5.71
C LEU A 213 -9.88 11.18 -6.06
N PRO A 214 -10.17 12.41 -5.61
CA PRO A 214 -9.19 13.48 -5.61
C PRO A 214 -7.95 13.09 -4.80
N PRO A 215 -6.73 13.44 -5.26
CA PRO A 215 -5.49 13.00 -4.62
C PRO A 215 -5.31 13.57 -3.21
N ASP A 216 -5.91 14.70 -2.89
CA ASP A 216 -5.87 15.38 -1.58
C ASP A 216 -6.79 14.75 -0.51
N ARG A 217 -7.57 13.71 -0.86
CA ARG A 217 -8.51 13.07 0.07
C ARG A 217 -7.95 11.76 0.64
N PRO A 218 -7.89 11.62 1.99
CA PRO A 218 -7.58 10.35 2.65
C PRO A 218 -8.57 9.25 2.30
N LEU A 219 -8.06 8.07 1.97
CA LEU A 219 -8.85 6.85 1.84
C LEU A 219 -8.78 6.04 3.14
N HIS A 220 -9.94 5.78 3.73
CA HIS A 220 -10.08 4.95 4.93
C HIS A 220 -10.49 3.53 4.51
N LEU A 221 -9.75 2.50 4.89
CA LEU A 221 -10.15 1.12 4.64
C LEU A 221 -10.94 0.56 5.83
N PHE A 222 -12.27 0.47 5.69
CA PHE A 222 -13.14 0.11 6.81
C PHE A 222 -12.90 -1.31 7.34
N GLY A 223 -12.78 -1.45 8.66
CA GLY A 223 -12.62 -2.74 9.36
C GLY A 223 -11.29 -3.45 9.12
N ALA A 224 -10.34 -2.80 8.44
CA ALA A 224 -9.01 -3.34 8.24
C ALA A 224 -8.11 -3.05 9.44
N GLY A 225 -7.72 -4.09 10.18
CA GLY A 225 -6.68 -3.93 11.21
C GLY A 225 -5.91 -5.17 11.59
N HIS A 226 -5.89 -6.18 10.73
CA HIS A 226 -4.93 -7.26 10.90
C HIS A 226 -3.54 -6.78 10.42
N PRO A 227 -2.48 -6.80 11.26
CA PRO A 227 -1.16 -6.26 10.92
C PRO A 227 -0.57 -6.78 9.60
N MET A 228 -0.73 -8.08 9.31
CA MET A 228 -0.19 -8.74 8.11
C MET A 228 -0.46 -8.02 6.77
N MET A 229 -1.58 -7.30 6.63
CA MET A 229 -2.02 -6.75 5.34
C MET A 229 -1.89 -5.23 5.24
N LEU A 230 -1.55 -4.55 6.35
CA LEU A 230 -1.61 -3.09 6.40
C LEU A 230 -0.56 -2.44 5.49
N ALA A 231 0.66 -3.00 5.41
CA ALA A 231 1.69 -2.52 4.49
C ALA A 231 1.21 -2.54 3.03
N LEU A 232 0.53 -3.62 2.62
CA LEU A 232 -0.03 -3.75 1.27
C LEU A 232 -1.11 -2.69 1.01
N ALA A 233 -2.02 -2.49 1.95
CA ALA A 233 -3.07 -1.49 1.80
C ALA A 233 -2.51 -0.06 1.73
N VAL A 234 -1.51 0.26 2.57
CA VAL A 234 -0.82 1.55 2.52
C VAL A 234 -0.09 1.74 1.20
N ALA A 235 0.63 0.74 0.67
CA ALA A 235 1.31 0.82 -0.62
C ALA A 235 0.37 1.12 -1.80
N LEU A 236 -0.91 0.81 -1.66
CA LEU A 236 -1.95 1.12 -2.64
C LEU A 236 -2.59 2.50 -2.45
N GLY A 237 -2.30 3.17 -1.32
CA GLY A 237 -2.74 4.52 -1.01
C GLY A 237 -3.86 4.63 0.03
N CYS A 238 -4.06 3.62 0.88
CA CYS A 238 -4.91 3.77 2.07
C CYS A 238 -4.18 4.56 3.17
N ASP A 239 -4.90 5.50 3.78
CA ASP A 239 -4.38 6.48 4.74
C ASP A 239 -4.93 6.22 6.16
N LEU A 240 -6.16 5.73 6.28
CA LEU A 240 -6.81 5.45 7.56
C LEU A 240 -7.32 4.01 7.63
N PHE A 241 -7.35 3.47 8.83
CA PHE A 241 -7.74 2.10 9.15
C PHE A 241 -8.51 2.07 10.46
N ASP A 242 -9.39 1.10 10.66
CA ASP A 242 -10.03 0.86 11.95
C ASP A 242 -10.18 -0.62 12.24
N SER A 243 -10.18 -0.98 13.53
CA SER A 243 -10.38 -2.38 13.89
C SER A 243 -10.84 -2.65 15.30
N ALA A 244 -11.82 -3.54 15.41
CA ALA A 244 -12.18 -4.25 16.64
C ALA A 244 -11.39 -5.58 16.80
N ALA A 245 -10.56 -5.96 15.83
CA ALA A 245 -9.92 -7.28 15.80
C ALA A 245 -9.05 -7.52 17.04
N TYR A 246 -8.37 -6.49 17.57
CA TYR A 246 -7.52 -6.63 18.76
C TYR A 246 -8.30 -7.19 19.97
N ALA A 247 -9.53 -6.72 20.17
CA ALA A 247 -10.38 -7.13 21.28
C ALA A 247 -11.19 -8.39 20.96
N LEU A 248 -11.73 -8.50 19.74
CA LEU A 248 -12.48 -9.69 19.33
C LEU A 248 -11.59 -10.93 19.34
N PHE A 249 -10.35 -10.81 18.88
CA PHE A 249 -9.43 -11.93 18.83
C PHE A 249 -8.97 -12.32 20.23
N ALA A 250 -8.74 -11.33 21.11
CA ALA A 250 -8.41 -11.60 22.50
C ALA A 250 -9.51 -12.40 23.23
N LYS A 251 -10.79 -12.07 23.01
CA LYS A 251 -11.94 -12.83 23.53
C LYS A 251 -11.93 -14.30 23.09
N ASP A 252 -11.43 -14.58 21.89
CA ASP A 252 -11.32 -15.93 21.33
C ASP A 252 -9.97 -16.61 21.63
N ASP A 253 -9.16 -16.07 22.56
CA ASP A 253 -7.80 -16.54 22.87
C ASP A 253 -6.88 -16.56 21.63
N ARG A 254 -7.08 -15.59 20.73
CA ARG A 254 -6.29 -15.40 19.51
C ARG A 254 -5.24 -14.30 19.69
N TYR A 255 -4.03 -14.63 19.26
CA TYR A 255 -2.80 -13.86 19.36
C TYR A 255 -2.38 -13.35 17.98
N LEU A 256 -2.35 -12.03 17.80
CA LEU A 256 -1.98 -11.39 16.54
C LEU A 256 -0.46 -11.33 16.36
N THR A 257 -0.03 -11.45 15.11
CA THR A 257 1.34 -11.17 14.66
C THR A 257 1.29 -10.48 13.30
N VAL A 258 2.43 -9.98 12.85
CA VAL A 258 2.61 -9.50 11.46
C VAL A 258 2.58 -10.61 10.42
N ARG A 259 2.60 -11.89 10.84
CA ARG A 259 2.56 -13.06 9.95
C ARG A 259 1.21 -13.79 9.92
N GLY A 260 0.28 -13.42 10.79
CA GLY A 260 -0.89 -14.25 11.00
C GLY A 260 -1.52 -14.08 12.36
N THR A 261 -2.58 -14.85 12.57
CA THR A 261 -3.23 -15.03 13.86
C THR A 261 -2.96 -16.45 14.35
N PHE A 262 -2.58 -16.59 15.61
CA PHE A 262 -2.37 -17.88 16.26
C PHE A 262 -3.37 -18.06 17.40
N ARG A 263 -3.70 -19.30 17.76
CA ARG A 263 -4.39 -19.56 19.01
C ARG A 263 -3.37 -19.67 20.14
N LEU A 264 -3.66 -19.05 21.27
CA LEU A 264 -2.75 -19.04 22.43
C LEU A 264 -2.39 -20.46 22.88
N ASP A 265 -3.35 -21.38 22.87
CA ASP A 265 -3.16 -22.77 23.30
C ASP A 265 -2.34 -23.63 22.33
N ARG A 266 -2.08 -23.13 21.12
CA ARG A 266 -1.25 -23.80 20.11
C ARG A 266 0.17 -23.23 20.03
N LEU A 267 0.44 -22.15 20.74
CA LEU A 267 1.79 -21.59 20.83
C LEU A 267 2.59 -22.34 21.90
N THR A 268 3.87 -22.58 21.62
CA THR A 268 4.84 -23.07 22.62
C THR A 268 5.62 -21.92 23.26
N GLU A 269 5.73 -20.80 22.55
CA GLU A 269 6.41 -19.58 22.98
C GLU A 269 5.64 -18.38 22.45
N LEU A 270 5.75 -17.22 23.12
CA LEU A 270 5.20 -15.95 22.64
C LEU A 270 6.28 -15.23 21.83
N PRO A 271 6.21 -15.19 20.48
CA PRO A 271 7.26 -14.62 19.64
C PRO A 271 7.16 -13.09 19.58
N CYS A 272 7.22 -12.42 20.73
CA CYS A 272 7.12 -10.97 20.87
C CYS A 272 7.80 -10.50 22.15
N ASN A 273 8.32 -9.28 22.14
CA ASN A 273 8.96 -8.63 23.30
C ASN A 273 8.14 -7.44 23.84
N CYS A 274 6.84 -7.37 23.56
CA CYS A 274 5.99 -6.32 24.10
C CYS A 274 5.86 -6.44 25.64
N PRO A 275 5.40 -5.39 26.35
CA PRO A 275 5.26 -5.42 27.81
C PRO A 275 4.46 -6.59 28.40
N VAL A 276 3.59 -7.24 27.61
CA VAL A 276 2.88 -8.47 28.01
C VAL A 276 3.81 -9.68 27.84
N CYS A 277 4.33 -9.90 26.63
CA CYS A 277 5.11 -11.08 26.28
C CYS A 277 6.50 -11.14 26.92
N SER A 278 7.05 -9.99 27.37
CA SER A 278 8.28 -9.96 28.15
C SER A 278 8.09 -10.31 29.63
N ARG A 279 6.85 -10.30 30.12
CA ARG A 279 6.51 -10.60 31.53
C ARG A 279 5.88 -11.96 31.72
N TYR A 280 5.10 -12.42 30.75
CA TYR A 280 4.33 -13.65 30.83
C TYR A 280 4.74 -14.63 29.74
N SER A 281 4.79 -15.90 30.10
CA SER A 281 4.86 -17.01 29.15
C SER A 281 3.48 -17.36 28.61
N GLN A 282 3.44 -18.25 27.61
CA GLN A 282 2.19 -18.80 27.10
C GLN A 282 1.37 -19.52 28.18
N LYS A 283 2.05 -20.27 29.06
CA LYS A 283 1.42 -21.01 30.15
C LYS A 283 0.81 -20.07 31.18
N ASP A 284 1.55 -19.02 31.56
CA ASP A 284 1.05 -18.01 32.50
C ASP A 284 -0.25 -17.38 31.98
N LEU A 285 -0.27 -16.99 30.69
CA LEU A 285 -1.48 -16.45 30.08
C LEU A 285 -2.64 -17.45 30.08
N LEU A 286 -2.41 -18.74 29.81
CA LEU A 286 -3.47 -19.75 29.82
C LEU A 286 -4.07 -19.98 31.22
N GLU A 287 -3.25 -19.93 32.26
CA GLU A 287 -3.65 -20.15 33.65
C GLU A 287 -4.36 -18.94 34.27
N MET A 288 -4.24 -17.75 33.66
CA MET A 288 -4.96 -16.55 34.11
C MET A 288 -6.49 -16.70 34.01
N PRO A 289 -7.24 -16.01 34.90
CA PRO A 289 -8.67 -15.82 34.72
C PRO A 289 -9.00 -15.27 33.34
N LYS A 290 -10.09 -15.74 32.72
CA LYS A 290 -10.46 -15.39 31.34
C LYS A 290 -10.43 -13.89 31.06
N LYS A 291 -10.97 -13.07 31.97
CA LYS A 291 -10.98 -11.61 31.82
C LYS A 291 -9.55 -11.02 31.76
N GLU A 292 -8.67 -11.42 32.67
CA GLU A 292 -7.28 -10.96 32.69
C GLU A 292 -6.51 -11.43 31.45
N ARG A 293 -6.78 -12.66 31.00
CA ARG A 293 -6.21 -13.21 29.77
C ARG A 293 -6.64 -12.42 28.54
N GLU A 294 -7.94 -12.11 28.42
CA GLU A 294 -8.48 -11.27 27.34
C GLU A 294 -7.83 -9.88 27.34
N GLU A 295 -7.72 -9.24 28.50
CA GLU A 295 -7.09 -7.93 28.61
C GLU A 295 -5.60 -7.96 28.20
N ASN A 296 -4.84 -8.96 28.64
CA ASN A 296 -3.44 -9.11 28.25
C ASN A 296 -3.26 -9.40 26.75
N LEU A 297 -4.10 -10.28 26.18
CA LEU A 297 -4.09 -10.55 24.75
C LEU A 297 -4.47 -9.32 23.93
N ALA A 298 -5.45 -8.53 24.38
CA ALA A 298 -5.84 -7.30 23.71
C ALA A 298 -4.72 -6.25 23.74
N ARG A 299 -4.02 -6.09 24.88
CA ARG A 299 -2.83 -5.22 24.97
C ARG A 299 -1.72 -5.70 24.03
N HIS A 300 -1.42 -7.00 24.00
CA HIS A 300 -0.47 -7.57 23.03
C HIS A 300 -0.86 -7.25 21.58
N ASN A 301 -2.12 -7.53 21.22
CA ASN A 301 -2.64 -7.29 19.88
C ASN A 301 -2.52 -5.82 19.45
N LEU A 302 -2.78 -4.89 20.38
CA LEU A 302 -2.57 -3.45 20.17
C LEU A 302 -1.09 -3.10 19.98
N TYR A 303 -0.17 -3.66 20.80
CA TYR A 303 1.27 -3.43 20.63
C TYR A 303 1.79 -3.89 19.27
N VAL A 304 1.39 -5.07 18.81
CA VAL A 304 1.79 -5.58 17.48
C VAL A 304 1.28 -4.64 16.38
N THR A 305 0.03 -4.23 16.48
CA THR A 305 -0.61 -3.35 15.48
C THR A 305 0.03 -1.96 15.46
N ALA A 306 0.29 -1.37 16.63
CA ALA A 306 0.98 -0.09 16.75
C ALA A 306 2.42 -0.17 16.23
N SER A 307 3.13 -1.26 16.51
CA SER A 307 4.47 -1.51 15.99
C SER A 307 4.49 -1.59 14.48
N GLU A 308 3.53 -2.31 13.86
CA GLU A 308 3.42 -2.38 12.41
C GLU A 308 3.13 -1.01 11.78
N MET A 309 2.27 -0.19 12.39
CA MET A 309 2.04 1.20 11.93
C MET A 309 3.31 2.05 11.97
N LYS A 310 4.13 1.90 13.02
CA LYS A 310 5.42 2.59 13.10
C LYS A 310 6.39 2.09 12.01
N ALA A 311 6.45 0.78 11.78
CA ALA A 311 7.28 0.18 10.74
C ALA A 311 6.89 0.67 9.34
N ILE A 312 5.59 0.77 9.03
CA ILE A 312 5.11 1.31 7.76
C ILE A 312 5.45 2.80 7.61
N ARG A 313 5.24 3.62 8.65
CA ARG A 313 5.61 5.04 8.60
C ARG A 313 7.11 5.24 8.41
N GLN A 314 7.94 4.41 9.05
CA GLN A 314 9.38 4.42 8.84
C GLN A 314 9.72 4.02 7.39
N ALA A 315 9.12 2.95 6.87
CA ALA A 315 9.32 2.50 5.50
C ALA A 315 8.93 3.58 4.47
N LEU A 316 7.82 4.30 4.68
CA LEU A 316 7.43 5.44 3.84
C LEU A 316 8.49 6.55 3.85
N LYS A 317 9.05 6.87 5.02
CA LYS A 317 10.06 7.93 5.16
C LYS A 317 11.38 7.59 4.47
N GLU A 318 11.77 6.33 4.50
CA GLU A 318 13.04 5.86 3.93
C GLU A 318 12.91 5.26 2.52
N GLY A 319 11.70 5.24 1.92
CA GLY A 319 11.47 4.64 0.60
C GLY A 319 11.60 3.11 0.55
N GLY A 320 11.20 2.41 1.62
CA GLY A 320 11.33 0.95 1.80
C GLY A 320 10.01 0.19 1.88
N LEU A 321 8.91 0.82 1.47
CA LEU A 321 7.58 0.24 1.59
C LEU A 321 7.42 -0.98 0.68
N TRP A 322 8.04 -1.00 -0.50
CA TRP A 322 8.02 -2.19 -1.37
C TRP A 322 8.62 -3.40 -0.68
N GLU A 323 9.83 -3.27 -0.10
CA GLU A 323 10.50 -4.34 0.64
C GLU A 323 9.65 -4.82 1.82
N LEU A 324 9.02 -3.89 2.55
CA LEU A 324 8.14 -4.24 3.66
C LEU A 324 6.93 -5.04 3.17
N VAL A 325 6.27 -4.61 2.10
CA VAL A 325 5.14 -5.32 1.48
C VAL A 325 5.58 -6.71 1.01
N GLU A 326 6.71 -6.79 0.32
CA GLU A 326 7.24 -8.05 -0.17
C GLU A 326 7.51 -9.00 0.99
N ALA A 327 8.20 -8.56 2.05
CA ALA A 327 8.44 -9.37 3.24
C ALA A 327 7.14 -9.86 3.92
N ARG A 328 6.15 -8.96 4.09
CA ARG A 328 4.84 -9.32 4.67
C ARG A 328 4.07 -10.29 3.79
N SER A 329 4.19 -10.18 2.46
CA SER A 329 3.44 -11.01 1.52
C SER A 329 3.73 -12.52 1.65
N ARG A 330 4.91 -12.89 2.18
CA ARG A 330 5.31 -14.28 2.41
C ARG A 330 4.64 -14.90 3.66
N ALA A 331 3.85 -14.12 4.40
CA ALA A 331 3.08 -14.61 5.54
C ALA A 331 1.96 -15.59 5.15
N HIS A 332 1.33 -15.41 3.99
CA HIS A 332 0.20 -16.23 3.56
C HIS A 332 0.09 -16.31 2.02
N PRO A 333 -0.22 -17.48 1.42
CA PRO A 333 -0.31 -17.62 -0.04
C PRO A 333 -1.27 -16.63 -0.71
N LYS A 334 -2.40 -16.30 -0.08
CA LYS A 334 -3.34 -15.29 -0.60
C LYS A 334 -2.82 -13.86 -0.53
N LEU A 335 -1.98 -13.55 0.46
CA LEU A 335 -1.33 -12.24 0.53
C LEU A 335 -0.21 -12.15 -0.52
N TYR A 336 0.50 -13.24 -0.76
CA TYR A 336 1.44 -13.35 -1.88
C TYR A 336 0.73 -13.23 -3.24
N GLU A 337 -0.47 -13.78 -3.39
CA GLU A 337 -1.30 -13.59 -4.58
C GLU A 337 -1.60 -12.11 -4.83
N ALA A 338 -1.94 -11.37 -3.78
CA ALA A 338 -2.18 -9.93 -3.83
C ALA A 338 -0.91 -9.12 -4.11
N TYR A 339 0.26 -9.51 -3.59
CA TYR A 339 1.54 -8.92 -3.97
C TYR A 339 1.82 -9.09 -5.47
N LYS A 340 1.64 -10.30 -6.02
CA LYS A 340 1.77 -10.51 -7.48
C LYS A 340 0.77 -9.66 -8.27
N ARG A 341 -0.42 -9.41 -7.72
CA ARG A 341 -1.45 -8.57 -8.33
C ARG A 341 -1.01 -7.11 -8.49
N LEU A 342 -0.04 -6.62 -7.69
CA LEU A 342 0.53 -5.28 -7.86
C LEU A 342 1.11 -5.06 -9.27
N GLY A 343 1.63 -6.11 -9.92
CA GLY A 343 2.13 -6.02 -11.29
C GLY A 343 1.09 -5.56 -12.32
N LYS A 344 -0.21 -5.87 -12.10
CA LYS A 344 -1.32 -5.35 -12.92
C LYS A 344 -1.45 -3.82 -12.82
N TYR A 345 -1.03 -3.25 -11.70
CA TYR A 345 -1.13 -1.85 -11.36
C TYR A 345 0.24 -1.14 -11.31
N ALA A 346 1.28 -1.74 -11.90
CA ALA A 346 2.64 -1.18 -11.91
C ALA A 346 2.68 0.27 -12.43
N LYS A 347 1.89 0.60 -13.46
CA LYS A 347 1.77 1.97 -13.98
C LYS A 347 1.19 2.94 -12.93
N TYR A 348 0.13 2.54 -12.23
CA TYR A 348 -0.48 3.36 -11.18
C TYR A 348 0.50 3.61 -10.03
N LEU A 349 1.24 2.59 -9.62
CA LEU A 349 2.27 2.73 -8.59
C LEU A 349 3.40 3.65 -9.07
N GLU A 350 3.88 3.47 -10.29
CA GLU A 350 4.97 4.29 -10.86
C GLU A 350 4.62 5.77 -10.98
N GLU A 351 3.38 6.09 -11.35
CA GLU A 351 2.89 7.47 -11.47
C GLU A 351 2.77 8.19 -10.12
N ASN A 352 2.63 7.45 -9.01
CA ASN A 352 2.51 8.01 -7.66
C ASN A 352 3.83 7.98 -6.87
N ASP A 353 4.76 7.13 -7.30
CA ASP A 353 6.07 6.93 -6.68
C ASP A 353 7.04 8.08 -7.00
N PRO A 354 7.84 8.55 -6.03
CA PRO A 354 8.83 9.59 -6.28
C PRO A 354 9.91 9.14 -7.27
N VAL A 355 10.42 10.06 -8.10
CA VAL A 355 11.50 9.73 -9.05
C VAL A 355 12.78 9.31 -8.31
N ILE A 356 13.08 10.03 -7.22
CA ILE A 356 14.16 9.76 -6.27
C ILE A 356 13.56 10.01 -4.87
N GLY A 357 13.76 9.08 -3.94
CA GLY A 357 13.36 9.27 -2.54
C GLY A 357 14.17 10.37 -1.85
N LYS A 358 13.85 10.70 -0.59
CA LYS A 358 14.63 11.69 0.18
C LYS A 358 16.08 11.26 0.40
N GLU A 359 16.30 9.97 0.54
CA GLU A 359 17.61 9.35 0.63
C GLU A 359 17.79 8.35 -0.51
N VAL A 360 18.93 8.42 -1.19
CA VAL A 360 19.29 7.45 -2.24
C VAL A 360 19.81 6.20 -1.55
N LYS A 361 19.08 5.09 -1.70
CA LYS A 361 19.48 3.79 -1.14
C LYS A 361 19.41 2.70 -2.20
N GLY A 362 20.09 1.58 -1.92
CA GLY A 362 20.00 0.39 -2.74
C GLY A 362 18.59 -0.19 -2.72
N ILE A 363 17.98 -0.41 -3.89
CA ILE A 363 16.70 -1.13 -3.99
C ILE A 363 16.95 -2.64 -4.02
N PHE A 364 16.07 -3.43 -3.40
CA PHE A 364 16.20 -4.88 -3.40
C PHE A 364 15.23 -5.56 -4.37
N ILE A 365 15.77 -6.49 -5.15
CA ILE A 365 15.07 -7.20 -6.22
C ILE A 365 15.26 -8.69 -5.99
N TYR A 366 14.19 -9.35 -5.52
CA TYR A 366 14.25 -10.74 -5.06
C TYR A 366 13.82 -11.72 -6.14
N ASP A 367 12.75 -11.40 -6.87
CA ASP A 367 12.18 -12.30 -7.87
C ASP A 367 11.51 -11.53 -9.04
N LYS A 368 10.93 -12.26 -10.00
CA LYS A 368 10.24 -11.69 -11.16
C LYS A 368 9.14 -10.68 -10.82
N HIS A 369 8.56 -10.76 -9.63
CA HIS A 369 7.49 -9.86 -9.19
C HIS A 369 8.07 -8.53 -8.68
N SER A 370 9.30 -8.51 -8.17
CA SER A 370 10.03 -7.27 -7.88
C SER A 370 10.33 -6.45 -9.16
N LEU A 371 10.21 -7.02 -10.36
CA LEU A 371 10.31 -6.26 -11.62
C LEU A 371 9.14 -5.31 -11.87
N ALA A 372 8.05 -5.44 -11.11
CA ALA A 372 6.91 -4.52 -11.15
C ALA A 372 7.13 -3.22 -10.35
N ARG A 373 8.27 -3.10 -9.66
CA ARG A 373 8.69 -1.91 -8.93
C ARG A 373 8.70 -0.66 -9.82
N PRO A 374 8.27 0.50 -9.30
CA PRO A 374 8.31 1.77 -10.02
C PRO A 374 9.66 2.08 -10.65
N GLU A 375 10.76 1.91 -9.93
CA GLU A 375 12.09 2.33 -10.37
C GLU A 375 12.56 1.51 -11.59
N VAL A 376 12.31 0.20 -11.57
CA VAL A 376 12.60 -0.73 -12.68
C VAL A 376 11.71 -0.43 -13.89
N MET A 377 10.41 -0.27 -13.66
CA MET A 377 9.44 0.02 -14.71
C MET A 377 9.69 1.37 -15.38
N ARG A 378 10.00 2.39 -14.59
CA ARG A 378 10.32 3.75 -15.03
C ARG A 378 11.56 3.76 -15.90
N HIS A 379 12.65 3.10 -15.48
CA HIS A 379 13.85 2.98 -16.30
C HIS A 379 13.56 2.31 -17.64
N ARG A 380 12.95 1.12 -17.61
CA ARG A 380 12.64 0.34 -18.82
C ARG A 380 11.74 1.09 -19.81
N LYS A 381 10.85 1.94 -19.31
CA LYS A 381 10.02 2.80 -20.13
C LYS A 381 10.83 3.98 -20.70
N ARG A 382 11.51 4.75 -19.84
CA ARG A 382 12.23 5.98 -20.22
C ARG A 382 13.41 5.71 -21.15
N VAL A 383 14.12 4.60 -20.98
CA VAL A 383 15.25 4.23 -21.86
C VAL A 383 14.81 3.90 -23.29
N ILE A 384 13.51 3.69 -23.51
CA ILE A 384 12.92 3.45 -24.83
C ILE A 384 12.24 4.72 -25.37
N GLU A 385 11.47 5.42 -24.53
CA GLU A 385 10.65 6.55 -24.96
C GLU A 385 11.40 7.89 -24.97
N ASN A 386 12.35 8.06 -24.05
CA ASN A 386 12.97 9.36 -23.75
C ASN A 386 14.50 9.38 -23.92
N TYR A 387 15.10 8.27 -24.36
CA TYR A 387 16.52 8.18 -24.61
C TYR A 387 16.78 7.94 -26.10
N SER A 388 17.80 8.60 -26.62
CA SER A 388 18.37 8.32 -27.94
C SER A 388 19.87 8.14 -27.80
N ARG A 389 20.44 7.25 -28.60
CA ARG A 389 21.89 7.05 -28.69
C ARG A 389 22.57 8.41 -28.92
N PRO A 390 23.77 8.64 -28.35
CA PRO A 390 24.44 9.91 -28.54
C PRO A 390 24.75 10.18 -30.03
N PRO A 391 24.77 11.46 -30.46
CA PRO A 391 25.11 11.80 -31.84
C PRO A 391 26.46 11.22 -32.27
N GLY A 392 26.54 10.74 -33.51
CA GLY A 392 27.75 10.12 -34.07
C GLY A 392 27.99 8.66 -33.66
N LYS A 393 27.28 8.13 -32.65
CA LYS A 393 27.44 6.77 -32.17
C LYS A 393 26.58 5.77 -32.95
N GLU A 394 26.99 5.38 -34.15
CA GLU A 394 26.17 4.58 -35.08
C GLU A 394 26.22 3.06 -34.89
N ILE A 395 27.22 2.54 -34.16
CA ILE A 395 27.40 1.11 -33.92
C ILE A 395 27.05 0.80 -32.46
N GLY A 396 26.00 0.01 -32.23
CA GLY A 396 25.60 -0.41 -30.88
C GLY A 396 26.35 -1.66 -30.44
N VAL A 397 27.02 -1.59 -29.30
CA VAL A 397 27.75 -2.71 -28.69
C VAL A 397 27.15 -3.01 -27.33
N PHE A 398 26.55 -4.19 -27.19
CA PHE A 398 25.81 -4.61 -26.01
C PHE A 398 26.61 -5.68 -25.26
N ILE A 399 27.05 -5.36 -24.03
CA ILE A 399 27.82 -6.25 -23.17
C ILE A 399 26.98 -6.71 -21.96
N PRO A 400 27.14 -7.94 -21.46
CA PRO A 400 26.40 -8.40 -20.28
C PRO A 400 26.73 -7.52 -19.06
N ASN A 401 25.77 -7.36 -18.15
CA ASN A 401 25.99 -6.62 -16.91
C ASN A 401 27.19 -7.19 -16.13
N PRO A 402 28.26 -6.40 -15.89
CA PRO A 402 29.37 -6.84 -15.06
C PRO A 402 28.98 -6.86 -13.57
N PRO A 403 29.71 -7.60 -12.73
CA PRO A 403 29.41 -7.68 -11.29
C PRO A 403 29.70 -6.35 -10.55
N GLU A 404 30.69 -5.58 -11.02
CA GLU A 404 31.05 -4.29 -10.43
C GLU A 404 30.09 -3.18 -10.89
N ARG A 405 29.54 -2.43 -9.93
CA ARG A 405 28.67 -1.27 -10.16
C ARG A 405 29.30 0.00 -9.60
N PRO A 406 29.22 1.16 -10.28
CA PRO A 406 28.68 1.33 -11.64
C PRO A 406 29.46 0.54 -12.69
N TYR A 407 28.76 0.03 -13.68
CA TYR A 407 29.32 -0.87 -14.69
C TYR A 407 30.48 -0.24 -15.48
N ILE A 408 30.51 1.09 -15.63
CA ILE A 408 31.61 1.81 -16.28
C ILE A 408 32.94 1.73 -15.50
N LYS A 409 32.95 1.30 -14.24
CA LYS A 409 34.18 1.07 -13.47
C LYS A 409 34.75 -0.33 -13.65
N SER A 410 33.95 -1.24 -14.20
CA SER A 410 34.31 -2.65 -14.38
C SER A 410 35.48 -2.81 -15.37
N LYS A 411 36.18 -3.94 -15.24
CA LYS A 411 37.29 -4.29 -16.15
C LYS A 411 36.78 -4.53 -17.57
N GLU A 412 35.60 -5.13 -17.70
CA GLU A 412 34.93 -5.41 -18.97
C GLU A 412 34.65 -4.12 -19.75
N TYR A 413 34.14 -3.07 -19.08
CA TYR A 413 33.91 -1.78 -19.73
C TYR A 413 35.23 -1.11 -20.12
N LYS A 414 36.22 -1.08 -19.24
CA LYS A 414 37.53 -0.45 -19.53
C LYS A 414 38.20 -1.10 -20.74
N TYR A 415 38.16 -2.44 -20.81
CA TYR A 415 38.67 -3.20 -21.95
C TYR A 415 37.88 -2.91 -23.23
N ALA A 416 36.54 -2.87 -23.14
CA ALA A 416 35.67 -2.51 -24.26
C ALA A 416 35.98 -1.11 -24.80
N ALA A 417 36.12 -0.12 -23.92
CA ALA A 417 36.40 1.26 -24.28
C ALA A 417 37.79 1.43 -24.91
N GLU A 418 38.77 0.64 -24.49
CA GLU A 418 40.12 0.63 -25.09
C GLU A 418 40.11 0.05 -26.51
N ILE A 419 39.41 -1.07 -26.72
CA ILE A 419 39.30 -1.72 -28.04
C ILE A 419 38.49 -0.87 -29.01
N LEU A 420 37.41 -0.26 -28.52
CA LEU A 420 36.42 0.51 -29.27
C LEU A 420 36.66 2.02 -29.14
N SER A 421 37.91 2.46 -29.34
CA SER A 421 38.35 3.86 -29.18
C SER A 421 37.74 4.85 -30.20
N GLY A 422 36.98 4.36 -31.18
CA GLY A 422 36.29 5.16 -32.19
C GLY A 422 35.06 5.91 -31.67
N GLN A 423 34.78 7.09 -32.24
CA GLN A 423 33.62 7.89 -31.86
C GLN A 423 32.28 7.27 -32.28
N GLU A 424 32.28 6.24 -33.14
CA GLU A 424 31.07 5.59 -33.65
C GLU A 424 30.46 4.52 -32.73
N PHE A 425 31.18 4.03 -31.72
CA PHE A 425 30.70 2.93 -30.86
C PHE A 425 29.91 3.43 -29.65
N HIS A 426 28.66 2.99 -29.53
CA HIS A 426 27.83 3.16 -28.34
C HIS A 426 27.90 1.88 -27.49
N ILE A 427 28.45 1.98 -26.29
CA ILE A 427 28.54 0.84 -25.37
C ILE A 427 27.34 0.87 -24.43
N CYS A 428 26.58 -0.23 -24.43
CA CYS A 428 25.45 -0.46 -23.54
C CYS A 428 25.66 -1.75 -22.76
N PHE A 429 25.22 -1.77 -21.51
CA PHE A 429 25.13 -2.97 -20.70
C PHE A 429 23.74 -3.60 -20.85
N TYR A 430 23.64 -4.92 -20.71
CA TYR A 430 22.37 -5.61 -20.71
C TYR A 430 22.28 -6.74 -19.67
N GLY A 431 21.10 -6.91 -19.09
CA GLY A 431 20.83 -7.96 -18.12
C GLY A 431 19.72 -7.62 -17.14
N GLU A 432 19.54 -8.51 -16.17
CA GLU A 432 18.65 -8.27 -15.04
C GLU A 432 19.23 -7.20 -14.11
N PRO A 433 18.39 -6.35 -13.50
CA PRO A 433 16.93 -6.28 -13.59
C PRO A 433 16.41 -5.20 -14.56
N PHE A 434 17.30 -4.40 -15.16
CA PHE A 434 16.94 -3.18 -15.91
C PHE A 434 16.83 -3.37 -17.42
N GLY A 435 17.20 -4.53 -17.95
CA GLY A 435 17.16 -4.79 -19.39
C GLY A 435 18.37 -4.20 -20.07
N VAL A 436 18.31 -2.93 -20.48
CA VAL A 436 19.43 -2.23 -21.14
C VAL A 436 19.81 -1.00 -20.33
N VAL A 437 21.11 -0.80 -20.12
CA VAL A 437 21.68 0.35 -19.44
C VAL A 437 22.77 0.97 -20.33
N PRO A 438 22.50 2.09 -21.01
CA PRO A 438 23.54 2.87 -21.69
C PRO A 438 24.67 3.26 -20.72
N SER A 439 25.92 3.26 -21.19
CA SER A 439 27.08 3.54 -20.34
C SER A 439 27.01 4.89 -19.62
N GLU A 440 26.44 5.89 -20.29
CA GLU A 440 26.23 7.26 -19.84
C GLU A 440 25.26 7.34 -18.65
N LEU A 441 24.37 6.35 -18.50
CA LEU A 441 23.40 6.28 -17.41
C LEU A 441 23.86 5.41 -16.25
N SER A 442 25.00 4.71 -16.36
CA SER A 442 25.39 3.65 -15.43
C SER A 442 25.45 4.11 -13.96
N GLU A 443 25.84 5.36 -13.70
CA GLU A 443 25.93 5.92 -12.33
C GLU A 443 24.60 6.48 -11.79
N THR A 444 23.57 6.54 -12.63
CA THR A 444 22.27 7.16 -12.28
C THR A 444 21.42 6.21 -11.46
N PHE A 445 20.72 6.72 -10.44
CA PHE A 445 19.75 5.93 -9.68
C PHE A 445 18.62 5.39 -10.57
N PRO A 446 18.20 4.12 -10.41
CA PRO A 446 18.69 3.08 -9.48
C PRO A 446 19.76 2.12 -10.05
N LEU A 447 20.41 2.48 -11.17
CA LEU A 447 21.19 1.55 -12.01
C LEU A 447 22.52 1.10 -11.39
N SER A 448 22.99 1.81 -10.36
CA SER A 448 24.13 1.38 -9.53
C SER A 448 23.74 1.03 -8.10
N GLN A 449 22.58 1.50 -7.63
CA GLN A 449 22.12 1.38 -6.25
C GLN A 449 21.01 0.32 -6.18
N TYR A 450 21.39 -0.94 -6.33
CA TYR A 450 20.45 -2.05 -6.16
C TYR A 450 21.16 -3.31 -5.66
N GLU A 451 20.41 -4.29 -5.18
CA GLU A 451 20.85 -5.68 -5.07
C GLU A 451 19.80 -6.58 -5.72
N CYS A 452 20.25 -7.56 -6.50
CA CYS A 452 19.37 -8.41 -7.28
C CYS A 452 19.77 -9.87 -7.10
N SER A 453 18.79 -10.73 -6.82
CA SER A 453 18.98 -12.17 -6.90
C SER A 453 19.34 -12.57 -8.34
N GLU A 454 20.11 -13.63 -8.50
CA GLU A 454 20.37 -14.20 -9.83
C GLU A 454 19.13 -14.90 -10.38
N GLY A 455 18.91 -14.81 -11.69
CA GLY A 455 17.91 -15.60 -12.40
C GLY A 455 16.47 -15.25 -12.04
N ILE A 456 16.16 -13.96 -11.92
CA ILE A 456 14.81 -13.49 -11.58
C ILE A 456 13.82 -13.66 -12.75
N GLY A 457 14.25 -14.13 -13.92
CA GLY A 457 13.37 -14.57 -14.99
C GLY A 457 12.86 -13.43 -15.89
N MET A 458 13.65 -12.37 -16.04
CA MET A 458 13.37 -11.30 -16.98
C MET A 458 13.63 -11.76 -18.41
N ASN A 459 12.77 -11.37 -19.35
CA ASN A 459 13.03 -11.56 -20.78
C ASN A 459 13.93 -10.45 -21.32
N VAL A 460 15.24 -10.58 -21.09
CA VAL A 460 16.25 -9.58 -21.48
C VAL A 460 16.33 -9.39 -22.99
N ALA A 461 16.22 -10.47 -23.77
CA ALA A 461 16.21 -10.42 -25.24
C ALA A 461 15.10 -9.52 -25.80
N LYS A 462 13.90 -9.57 -25.19
CA LYS A 462 12.78 -8.69 -25.56
C LYS A 462 13.10 -7.21 -25.32
N GLU A 463 13.76 -6.89 -24.21
CA GLU A 463 14.09 -5.50 -23.86
C GLU A 463 15.22 -4.95 -24.75
N LEU A 464 16.23 -5.78 -25.04
CA LEU A 464 17.25 -5.45 -26.04
C LEU A 464 16.66 -5.16 -27.41
N LYS A 465 15.77 -6.03 -27.93
CA LYS A 465 15.12 -5.82 -29.24
C LYS A 465 14.39 -4.48 -29.31
N LYS A 466 13.67 -4.09 -28.25
CA LYS A 466 12.99 -2.79 -28.18
C LYS A 466 13.98 -1.63 -28.22
N PHE A 467 15.04 -1.70 -27.41
CA PHE A 467 16.03 -0.62 -27.32
C PHE A 467 16.79 -0.44 -28.63
N ILE A 468 17.24 -1.54 -29.26
CA ILE A 468 17.91 -1.51 -30.56
C ILE A 468 17.02 -0.86 -31.61
N SER A 469 15.74 -1.27 -31.67
CA SER A 469 14.77 -0.73 -32.63
C SER A 469 14.52 0.77 -32.42
N ALA A 470 14.49 1.24 -31.17
CA ALA A 470 14.26 2.65 -30.85
C ALA A 470 15.43 3.57 -31.21
N ASN A 471 16.64 3.04 -31.34
CA ASN A 471 17.86 3.84 -31.50
C ASN A 471 18.46 3.83 -32.91
N ALA A 472 17.94 3.00 -33.83
CA ALA A 472 18.34 2.97 -35.25
C ALA A 472 19.87 2.95 -35.45
N TYR A 473 20.55 1.96 -34.85
CA TYR A 473 21.96 1.72 -35.11
C TYR A 473 22.18 1.20 -36.54
N ARG A 474 23.30 1.58 -37.16
CA ARG A 474 23.75 1.06 -38.46
C ARG A 474 24.18 -0.40 -38.36
N LYS A 475 24.90 -0.74 -37.29
CA LYS A 475 25.34 -2.11 -36.95
C LYS A 475 25.14 -2.36 -35.46
N VAL A 476 24.84 -3.61 -35.11
CA VAL A 476 24.58 -4.03 -33.73
C VAL A 476 25.39 -5.28 -33.42
N PHE A 477 26.21 -5.21 -32.37
CA PHE A 477 26.96 -6.33 -31.82
C PHE A 477 26.47 -6.65 -30.43
N ILE A 478 26.22 -7.92 -30.16
CA ILE A 478 25.81 -8.43 -28.85
C ILE A 478 26.90 -9.39 -28.38
N ILE A 479 27.56 -9.06 -27.27
CA ILE A 479 28.56 -9.93 -26.67
C ILE A 479 27.85 -10.89 -25.73
N ASP A 480 27.76 -12.15 -26.13
CA ASP A 480 27.18 -13.24 -25.35
C ASP A 480 28.14 -14.44 -25.32
N PRO A 481 28.93 -14.58 -24.23
CA PRO A 481 29.90 -15.67 -24.10
C PRO A 481 29.29 -17.07 -24.20
N ARG A 482 27.98 -17.22 -23.92
CA ARG A 482 27.27 -18.50 -24.00
C ARG A 482 26.63 -18.74 -25.36
N SER A 483 26.62 -17.74 -26.24
CA SER A 483 25.99 -17.77 -27.57
C SER A 483 24.53 -18.25 -27.54
N THR A 484 23.78 -17.88 -26.51
CA THR A 484 22.36 -18.26 -26.34
C THR A 484 21.40 -17.20 -26.86
N MET A 485 21.87 -15.95 -27.02
CA MET A 485 21.04 -14.84 -27.43
C MET A 485 21.04 -14.64 -28.94
N VAL A 486 19.84 -14.63 -29.52
CA VAL A 486 19.60 -14.37 -30.94
C VAL A 486 18.64 -13.19 -31.06
N ILE A 487 19.12 -12.09 -31.65
CA ILE A 487 18.31 -10.91 -31.96
C ILE A 487 18.45 -10.63 -33.45
N GLU A 488 17.32 -10.61 -34.13
CA GLU A 488 17.23 -10.28 -35.54
C GLU A 488 17.86 -8.90 -35.83
N GLY A 489 18.73 -8.84 -36.84
CA GLY A 489 19.47 -7.61 -37.20
C GLY A 489 20.67 -7.29 -36.30
N ALA A 490 21.01 -8.16 -35.35
CA ALA A 490 22.22 -8.05 -34.52
C ALA A 490 23.15 -9.25 -34.73
N LYS A 491 24.47 -9.00 -34.69
CA LYS A 491 25.48 -10.06 -34.72
C LYS A 491 25.88 -10.41 -33.29
N THR A 492 25.59 -11.65 -32.88
CA THR A 492 25.99 -12.19 -31.57
C THR A 492 27.42 -12.73 -31.67
N LEU A 493 28.29 -12.28 -30.78
CA LEU A 493 29.72 -12.62 -30.70
C LEU A 493 30.04 -13.17 -29.32
N ARG A 494 31.10 -13.98 -29.20
CA ARG A 494 31.50 -14.54 -27.89
C ARG A 494 32.41 -13.61 -27.10
N SER A 495 33.24 -12.84 -27.80
CA SER A 495 34.15 -11.84 -27.23
C SER A 495 34.04 -10.52 -27.99
N ILE A 496 34.41 -9.44 -27.30
CA ILE A 496 34.53 -8.11 -27.89
C ILE A 496 35.64 -8.02 -28.95
N ASP A 497 36.65 -8.88 -28.86
CA ASP A 497 37.77 -8.93 -29.83
C ASP A 497 37.30 -9.32 -31.24
N GLU A 498 36.19 -10.06 -31.33
CA GLU A 498 35.62 -10.50 -32.60
C GLU A 498 35.01 -9.33 -33.40
N ILE A 499 34.74 -8.19 -32.77
CA ILE A 499 34.13 -7.03 -33.44
C ILE A 499 35.02 -6.50 -34.56
N ARG A 500 36.36 -6.44 -34.37
CA ARG A 500 37.25 -5.86 -35.39
C ARG A 500 37.20 -6.60 -36.71
N GLY A 501 37.25 -7.94 -36.66
CA GLY A 501 37.10 -8.78 -37.86
C GLY A 501 35.73 -8.66 -38.55
N GLN A 502 34.75 -8.05 -37.88
CA GLN A 502 33.38 -7.85 -38.36
C GLN A 502 33.11 -6.45 -38.92
N LEU A 503 34.02 -5.52 -38.68
CA LEU A 503 33.98 -4.19 -39.29
C LEU A 503 34.54 -4.23 -40.70
N ASP A 504 35.54 -5.08 -40.95
CA ASP A 504 36.26 -5.20 -42.22
C ASP A 504 35.50 -6.00 -43.30
N GLU A 505 34.58 -6.91 -42.90
CA GLU A 505 33.77 -7.75 -43.83
C GLU A 505 32.78 -6.95 -44.72
N ASP A 506 32.58 -5.64 -44.47
CA ASP A 506 31.69 -4.76 -45.26
C ASP A 506 32.40 -3.54 -45.89
N SER A 507 33.75 -3.51 -45.92
CA SER A 507 34.43 -2.53 -46.80
C SER A 507 34.30 -3.01 -48.26
N PRO A 508 33.78 -2.16 -49.18
CA PRO A 508 33.51 -2.55 -50.56
C PRO A 508 34.75 -3.01 -51.33
#